data_AF-A0ABD4Q5X8-F1
#
_entry.id   AF-A0ABD4Q5X8-F1
#
_cell.length_a   1.000
_cell.length_b   1.000
_cell.length_c   1.000
_cell.angle_alpha   90.00
_cell.angle_beta   90.00
_cell.angle_gamma   90.00
#
_symmetry.space_group_name_H-M   'P 1'
#
loop_
_entity.id
_entity.type
_entity.pdbx_description
1 polymer ?
#
loop_
_entity_poly.entity_id
_entity_poly.type
_entity_poly.pdbx_seq_one_letter_code
_entity_poly.pdbx_strand_id
1 'polypeptide(L)'
;LMEWTWPERESIDMLLALRANMQTRGLPVIVLSRHGDARAKVAALDAGADDYVVKPCDTGELHARIRAVLRRRAPHQHGDDILQVNGLRLDPLTLG
;
A
#
# COMPACT_ATOMS: atom_id res chain seq x y z
N LEU A 1 -7.38 5.42 -11.24
CA LEU A 1 -6.73 4.17 -11.67
C LEU A 1 -5.71 4.56 -12.74
N MET A 2 -4.42 4.30 -12.56
CA MET A 2 -3.39 4.72 -13.51
C MET A 2 -2.86 3.48 -14.22
N GLU A 3 -2.87 3.46 -15.56
CA GLU A 3 -2.36 2.32 -16.33
C GLU A 3 -0.83 2.40 -16.46
N TRP A 4 -0.18 1.34 -15.96
CA TRP A 4 1.27 1.13 -15.99
C TRP A 4 1.70 0.60 -17.37
N THR A 5 1.97 1.50 -18.31
CA THR A 5 2.64 1.20 -19.59
C THR A 5 4.00 1.87 -19.71
N TRP A 6 4.46 2.56 -18.66
CA TRP A 6 5.78 3.19 -18.59
C TRP A 6 6.84 2.16 -18.16
N PRO A 7 8.09 2.26 -18.65
CA PRO A 7 9.25 1.58 -18.09
C PRO A 7 9.22 1.53 -16.55
N GLU A 8 9.59 0.39 -15.95
CA GLU A 8 9.47 0.17 -14.50
C GLU A 8 10.11 1.28 -13.67
N ARG A 9 11.26 1.79 -14.13
CA ARG A 9 11.98 2.91 -13.51
C ARG A 9 11.14 4.18 -13.43
N GLU A 10 10.50 4.57 -14.53
CA GLU A 10 9.75 5.82 -14.62
C GLU A 10 8.48 5.77 -13.75
N SER A 11 7.90 4.59 -13.60
CA SER A 11 6.75 4.39 -12.73
C SER A 11 7.11 4.40 -11.24
N ILE A 12 8.29 3.88 -10.88
CA ILE A 12 8.86 4.02 -9.53
C ILE A 12 9.18 5.49 -9.24
N ASP A 13 9.82 6.20 -10.18
CA ASP A 13 10.14 7.62 -10.02
C ASP A 13 8.88 8.47 -9.79
N MET A 14 7.78 8.14 -10.48
CA MET A 14 6.49 8.78 -10.25
C MET A 14 5.92 8.47 -8.86
N LEU A 15 6.00 7.22 -8.40
CA LEU A 15 5.59 6.86 -7.04
C LEU A 15 6.41 7.63 -5.99
N LEU A 16 7.72 7.72 -6.17
CA LEU A 16 8.61 8.51 -5.33
C LEU A 16 8.20 10.00 -5.33
N ALA A 17 7.87 10.56 -6.49
CA ALA A 17 7.39 11.94 -6.59
C ALA A 17 6.05 12.15 -5.86
N LEU A 18 5.11 11.20 -5.96
CA LEU A 18 3.84 11.23 -5.22
C LEU A 18 4.06 11.18 -3.71
N ARG A 19 5.05 10.39 -3.25
CA ARG A 19 5.41 10.29 -1.83
C ARG A 19 6.20 11.50 -1.32
N ALA A 20 6.96 12.17 -2.19
CA ALA A 20 7.69 13.39 -1.86
C ALA A 20 6.77 14.63 -1.72
N ASN A 21 5.63 14.65 -2.43
CA ASN A 21 4.71 15.78 -2.38
C ASN A 21 3.74 15.70 -1.19
N MET A 22 3.76 16.73 -0.34
CA MET A 22 2.94 16.83 0.88
C MET A 22 1.44 16.63 0.64
N GLN A 23 0.91 17.06 -0.51
CA GLN A 23 -0.51 16.95 -0.84
C GLN A 23 -0.92 15.53 -1.25
N THR A 24 0.01 14.76 -1.81
CA THR A 24 -0.29 13.42 -2.38
C THR A 24 0.30 12.28 -1.55
N ARG A 25 1.25 12.54 -0.64
CA ARG A 25 1.97 11.49 0.10
C ARG A 25 1.06 10.57 0.91
N GLY A 26 -0.11 11.05 1.33
CA GLY A 26 -1.09 10.27 2.08
C GLY A 26 -2.09 9.48 1.22
N LEU A 27 -2.11 9.69 -0.10
CA LEU A 27 -3.04 9.00 -0.99
C LEU A 27 -2.68 7.51 -1.06
N PRO A 28 -3.64 6.59 -0.95
CA PRO A 28 -3.36 5.17 -1.12
C PRO A 28 -2.99 4.86 -2.58
N VAL A 29 -1.92 4.09 -2.78
CA VAL A 29 -1.42 3.70 -4.10
C VAL A 29 -1.32 2.18 -4.21
N ILE A 30 -2.02 1.63 -5.19
CA ILE A 30 -1.89 0.22 -5.58
C ILE A 30 -1.22 0.18 -6.95
N VAL A 31 -0.11 -0.53 -7.05
CA VAL A 31 0.58 -0.75 -8.33
C VAL A 31 -0.07 -1.93 -9.05
N LEU A 32 -0.51 -1.71 -10.29
CA LEU A 32 -1.05 -2.76 -11.15
C LEU A 32 -0.11 -2.98 -12.34
N SER A 33 0.52 -4.14 -12.45
CA SER A 33 1.57 -4.41 -13.44
C SER A 33 1.38 -5.76 -14.13
N ARG A 34 1.94 -5.94 -15.33
CA ARG A 34 2.04 -7.26 -15.98
C ARG A 34 3.26 -8.07 -15.50
N HIS A 35 4.20 -7.40 -14.82
CA HIS A 35 5.42 -8.00 -14.30
C HIS A 35 5.14 -8.60 -12.93
N GLY A 36 5.30 -9.92 -12.81
CA GLY A 36 5.06 -10.66 -11.58
C GLY A 36 6.31 -11.12 -10.86
N ASP A 37 7.50 -10.67 -11.28
CA ASP A 37 8.72 -11.04 -10.59
C ASP A 37 8.81 -10.36 -9.22
N ALA A 38 9.50 -11.03 -8.30
CA ALA A 38 9.61 -10.57 -6.92
C ALA A 38 10.38 -9.24 -6.79
N ARG A 39 11.30 -8.93 -7.71
CA ARG A 39 12.13 -7.72 -7.62
C ARG A 39 11.28 -6.48 -7.91
N ALA A 40 10.49 -6.50 -8.97
CA ALA A 40 9.58 -5.40 -9.30
C ALA A 40 8.57 -5.14 -8.17
N LYS A 41 8.02 -6.21 -7.59
CA LYS A 41 7.10 -6.12 -6.45
C LYS A 41 7.76 -5.50 -5.22
N VAL A 42 8.94 -5.97 -4.83
CA VAL A 42 9.69 -5.44 -3.68
C VAL A 42 10.02 -3.96 -3.91
N ALA A 43 10.55 -3.61 -5.09
CA ALA A 43 10.92 -2.23 -5.40
C ALA A 43 9.72 -1.27 -5.31
N ALA A 44 8.54 -1.66 -5.79
CA ALA A 44 7.33 -0.86 -5.69
C ALA A 44 6.87 -0.67 -4.24
N LEU A 45 6.92 -1.74 -3.42
CA LEU A 45 6.55 -1.66 -2.01
C LEU A 45 7.55 -0.80 -1.21
N ASP A 46 8.84 -0.96 -1.46
CA ASP A 46 9.91 -0.16 -0.84
C ASP A 46 9.81 1.33 -1.23
N ALA A 47 9.38 1.62 -2.47
CA ALA A 47 9.08 2.98 -2.93
C ALA A 47 7.79 3.56 -2.32
N GLY A 48 7.06 2.78 -1.53
CA GLY A 48 5.90 3.23 -0.76
C GLY A 48 4.55 2.90 -1.39
N ALA A 49 4.43 1.89 -2.26
CA ALA A 49 3.13 1.38 -2.66
C ALA A 49 2.43 0.67 -1.48
N ASP A 50 1.12 0.80 -1.38
CA ASP A 50 0.31 0.15 -0.33
C ASP A 50 -0.05 -1.31 -0.70
N ASP A 51 -0.06 -1.63 -1.99
CA ASP A 51 -0.19 -2.99 -2.52
C ASP A 51 0.36 -3.08 -3.96
N TYR A 52 0.65 -4.30 -4.42
CA TYR A 52 1.11 -4.59 -5.77
C TYR A 52 0.35 -5.80 -6.34
N VAL A 53 -0.29 -5.62 -7.49
CA VAL A 53 -1.17 -6.60 -8.12
C VAL A 53 -0.69 -6.89 -9.54
N VAL A 54 -0.47 -8.18 -9.81
CA VAL A 54 -0.08 -8.66 -11.14
C VAL A 54 -1.33 -8.88 -11.98
N LYS A 55 -1.34 -8.38 -13.21
CA LYS A 55 -2.37 -8.61 -14.22
C LYS A 55 -2.05 -9.90 -15.01
N PRO A 56 -3.07 -10.67 -15.43
CA PRO A 56 -4.49 -10.48 -15.12
C PRO A 56 -4.79 -10.85 -13.65
N CYS A 57 -5.65 -10.08 -13.01
CA CYS A 57 -6.15 -10.35 -11.66
C CYS A 57 -7.67 -10.46 -11.70
N ASP A 58 -8.22 -11.21 -10.75
CA ASP A 58 -9.67 -11.27 -10.57
C ASP A 58 -10.21 -9.90 -10.08
N THR A 59 -11.39 -9.50 -10.58
CA THR A 59 -12.01 -8.22 -10.19
C THR A 59 -12.43 -8.24 -8.72
N GLY A 60 -12.92 -9.37 -8.22
CA GLY A 60 -13.24 -9.56 -6.81
C GLY A 60 -12.02 -9.44 -5.91
N GLU A 61 -10.89 -10.02 -6.32
CA GLU A 61 -9.60 -9.84 -5.66
C GLU A 61 -9.17 -8.37 -5.63
N LEU A 62 -9.18 -7.69 -6.77
CA LEU A 62 -8.81 -6.28 -6.85
C LEU A 62 -9.70 -5.39 -5.96
N HIS A 63 -11.02 -5.63 -5.97
CA HIS A 63 -11.95 -4.94 -5.07
C HIS A 63 -11.64 -5.20 -3.59
N ALA A 64 -11.33 -6.45 -3.23
CA ALA A 64 -10.97 -6.79 -1.85
C ALA A 64 -9.69 -6.07 -1.40
N ARG A 65 -8.68 -6.00 -2.27
CA ARG A 65 -7.42 -5.28 -2.02
C ARG A 65 -7.62 -3.77 -1.87
N ILE A 66 -8.40 -3.15 -2.75
CA ILE A 66 -8.77 -1.73 -2.65
C ILE A 66 -9.41 -1.45 -1.28
N ARG A 67 -10.40 -2.25 -0.87
CA ARG A 67 -11.05 -2.10 0.45
C ARG A 67 -10.05 -2.26 1.60
N ALA A 68 -9.14 -3.23 1.51
CA ALA A 68 -8.14 -3.47 2.54
C ALA A 68 -7.19 -2.28 2.71
N VAL A 69 -6.71 -1.71 1.60
CA VAL A 69 -5.84 -0.53 1.59
C VAL A 69 -6.56 0.69 2.18
N LEU A 70 -7.82 0.92 1.81
CA LEU A 70 -8.62 2.04 2.35
C LEU A 70 -8.88 1.89 3.86
N ARG A 71 -9.17 0.68 4.34
CA ARG A 71 -9.43 0.43 5.77
C ARG A 71 -8.22 0.75 6.65
N ARG A 72 -6.99 0.43 6.22
CA ARG A 72 -5.76 0.76 6.97
C ARG A 72 -5.53 2.28 7.09
N ARG A 73 -6.08 3.06 6.16
CA ARG A 73 -5.93 4.52 6.10
C ARG A 73 -7.10 5.26 6.75
N ALA A 74 -8.19 4.56 7.10
CA ALA A 74 -9.29 5.16 7.82
C ALA A 74 -8.80 5.64 9.20
N PRO A 75 -9.17 6.85 9.64
CA PRO A 75 -8.90 7.31 11.00
C PRO A 75 -9.42 6.25 11.96
N HIS A 76 -8.54 5.72 12.82
CA HIS A 76 -8.93 4.74 13.80
C HIS A 76 -9.92 5.43 14.75
N GLN A 77 -11.21 5.12 14.62
CA GLN A 77 -12.25 5.69 15.49
C GLN A 77 -12.25 5.04 16.90
N HIS A 78 -11.13 4.50 17.38
CA HIS A 78 -11.10 3.79 18.67
C HIS A 78 -9.87 4.18 19.47
N GLY A 79 -10.09 5.02 20.48
CA GLY A 79 -9.09 5.38 21.48
C GLY A 79 -8.91 4.34 22.58
N ASP A 80 -8.81 3.04 22.28
CA ASP A 80 -8.68 2.01 23.34
C ASP A 80 -8.02 0.66 22.92
N ASP A 81 -7.21 0.64 21.87
CA ASP A 81 -6.81 -0.63 21.23
C ASP A 81 -5.50 -1.24 21.80
N ILE A 82 -5.22 -1.09 23.09
CA ILE A 82 -4.01 -1.65 23.70
C ILE A 82 -4.21 -3.14 24.00
N LEU A 83 -3.51 -4.02 23.27
CA LEU A 83 -3.46 -5.45 23.54
C LEU A 83 -2.50 -5.76 24.70
N GLN A 84 -2.95 -6.42 25.75
CA GLN A 84 -2.09 -6.80 26.89
C GLN A 84 -2.21 -8.29 27.24
N VAL A 85 -1.08 -9.01 27.36
CA VAL A 85 -1.02 -10.44 27.71
C VAL A 85 0.17 -10.70 28.61
N ASN A 86 -0.04 -11.24 29.82
CA ASN A 86 1.01 -11.65 30.78
C ASN A 86 2.12 -10.59 30.98
N GLY A 87 1.76 -9.31 30.97
CA GLY A 87 2.68 -8.18 31.14
C GLY A 87 3.29 -7.64 29.83
N LEU A 88 3.09 -8.30 28.69
CA LEU A 88 3.44 -7.77 27.36
C LEU A 88 2.32 -6.85 26.87
N ARG A 89 2.67 -5.64 26.42
CA ARG A 89 1.72 -4.62 25.95
C ARG A 89 2.02 -4.28 24.49
N LEU A 90 1.09 -4.63 23.61
CA LEU A 90 1.03 -4.30 22.19
C LEU A 90 0.07 -3.13 22.03
N ASP A 91 0.64 -1.94 22.08
CA ASP A 91 -0.08 -0.75 21.65
C ASP A 91 0.03 -0.68 20.11
N PRO A 92 -1.07 -0.74 19.35
CA PRO A 92 -1.05 -0.67 17.89
C PRO A 92 -0.53 0.68 17.40
N LEU A 93 -0.47 1.70 18.25
CA LEU A 93 0.25 2.96 17.97
C LEU A 93 1.79 2.81 18.01
N THR A 94 2.30 1.64 18.40
CA THR A 94 3.72 1.25 18.27
C THR A 94 3.99 0.39 17.04
N LEU A 95 2.95 -0.05 16.31
CA LEU A 95 3.02 -0.92 15.12
C LEU A 95 1.69 -0.85 14.33
N GLY A 96 1.48 0.22 13.54
CA GLY A 96 0.39 0.30 12.56
C GLY A 96 -0.33 1.63 12.51
#